data_AF-A0A7S0IIE1-F1
#
_entry.id   AF-A0A7S0IIE1-F1
#
_cell.length_a   1.000
_cell.length_b   1.000
_cell.length_c   1.000
_cell.angle_alpha   90.00
_cell.angle_beta   90.00
_cell.angle_gamma   90.00
#
_symmetry.space_group_name_H-M   'P 1'
#
loop_
_entity.id
_entity.type
_entity.pdbx_description
1 polymer ?
#
loop_
_entity_poly.entity_id
_entity_poly.type
_entity_poly.pdbx_seq_one_letter_code
_entity_poly.pdbx_strand_id
1 'polypeptide(L)'
;CARQAAIDRFQADPSTFSFLLTTRAGGQGINLTAADTVIIFDSDWNPQGDLQGQARAHRIGQQRSVRVYRLLTSGTYETCMFERACQKLSLDQALLQGEFSNGSALRHTKKSTRSREEMDELLRYGAYGILKEDEASRRGCDAEI
;
A
#
# COMPACT_ATOMS: atom_id res chain seq x y z
N CYS A 1 -5.51 2.13 30.87
CA CYS A 1 -6.09 1.99 29.52
C CYS A 1 -5.35 0.86 28.79
N ALA A 2 -5.99 -0.29 28.56
CA ALA A 2 -5.31 -1.53 28.12
C ALA A 2 -4.58 -1.41 26.76
N ARG A 3 -5.13 -0.60 25.85
CA ARG A 3 -4.53 -0.33 24.54
C ARG A 3 -3.16 0.36 24.63
N GLN A 4 -3.05 1.40 25.47
CA GLN A 4 -1.80 2.15 25.60
C GLN A 4 -0.71 1.26 26.22
N ALA A 5 -1.05 0.48 27.24
CA ALA A 5 -0.11 -0.47 27.85
C ALA A 5 0.42 -1.51 26.85
N ALA A 6 -0.41 -1.98 25.90
CA ALA A 6 0.03 -2.89 24.85
C ALA A 6 0.99 -2.21 23.85
N ILE A 7 0.71 -0.96 23.47
CA ILE A 7 1.57 -0.17 22.58
C ILE A 7 2.92 0.07 23.24
N ASP A 8 2.91 0.51 24.51
CA ASP A 8 4.12 0.80 25.27
C ASP A 8 4.97 -0.47 25.45
N ARG A 9 4.33 -1.60 25.73
CA ARG A 9 5.01 -2.91 25.79
C ARG A 9 5.68 -3.25 24.46
N PHE A 10 4.97 -3.12 23.34
CA PHE A 10 5.54 -3.42 22.03
C PHE A 10 6.73 -2.52 21.66
N GLN A 11 6.70 -1.25 22.07
CA GLN A 11 7.80 -0.32 21.80
C GLN A 11 9.00 -0.50 22.72
N ALA A 12 8.78 -0.88 23.98
CA ALA A 12 9.83 -0.93 25.00
C ALA A 12 10.47 -2.31 25.18
N ASP A 13 9.74 -3.39 24.89
CA ASP A 13 10.17 -4.76 25.16
C ASP A 13 10.67 -5.47 23.88
N PRO A 14 12.00 -5.67 23.72
CA PRO A 14 12.56 -6.35 22.56
C PRO A 14 12.16 -7.83 22.47
N SER A 15 11.64 -8.42 23.54
CA SER A 15 11.15 -9.81 23.52
C SER A 15 9.78 -9.94 22.83
N THR A 16 9.07 -8.82 22.63
CA THR A 16 7.80 -8.83 21.91
C THR A 16 8.05 -8.86 20.40
N PHE A 17 7.90 -10.05 19.79
CA PHE A 17 8.16 -10.25 18.37
C PHE A 17 7.08 -9.69 17.44
N SER A 18 5.80 -9.81 17.81
CA SER A 18 4.68 -9.50 16.92
C SER A 18 3.59 -8.71 17.64
N PHE A 19 2.93 -7.83 16.90
CA PHE A 19 1.78 -7.06 17.37
C PHE A 19 0.61 -7.19 16.38
N LEU A 20 -0.51 -7.73 16.84
CA LEU A 20 -1.68 -7.96 16.01
C LEU A 20 -2.62 -6.76 16.04
N LEU A 21 -3.05 -6.32 14.86
CA LEU A 21 -3.94 -5.19 14.66
C LEU A 21 -5.02 -5.56 13.65
N THR A 22 -6.19 -4.97 13.83
CA THR A 22 -7.18 -4.89 12.74
C THR A 22 -6.85 -3.68 11.87
N THR A 23 -7.10 -3.76 10.56
CA THR A 23 -6.86 -2.65 9.62
C THR A 23 -7.54 -1.35 10.07
N ARG A 24 -8.76 -1.46 10.63
CA ARG A 24 -9.50 -0.31 11.18
C ARG A 24 -8.82 0.34 12.40
N ALA A 25 -8.10 -0.44 13.22
CA ALA A 25 -7.35 0.12 14.34
C ALA A 25 -6.19 1.02 13.88
N GLY A 26 -5.72 0.87 12.63
CA GLY A 26 -4.68 1.72 12.01
C GLY A 26 -5.09 3.19 11.88
N GLY A 27 -6.39 3.49 11.72
CA GLY A 27 -6.91 4.86 11.63
C GLY A 27 -6.89 5.64 12.95
N GLN A 28 -6.52 5.00 14.05
CA GLN A 28 -6.60 5.58 15.41
C GLN A 28 -5.35 6.38 15.83
N GLY A 29 -4.47 6.74 14.89
CA GLY A 29 -3.35 7.65 15.14
C GLY A 29 -2.15 7.07 15.91
N ILE A 30 -2.09 5.75 16.14
CA ILE A 30 -1.00 5.12 16.94
C ILE A 30 0.38 5.26 16.30
N ASN A 31 1.41 5.01 17.10
CA ASN A 31 2.79 4.92 16.64
C ASN A 31 3.34 3.51 16.92
N LEU A 32 3.97 2.89 15.93
CA LEU A 32 4.55 1.54 16.01
C LEU A 32 5.92 1.50 15.33
N THR A 33 6.75 2.51 15.57
CA THR A 33 8.10 2.65 15.00
C THR A 33 9.10 1.58 15.46
N ALA A 34 8.76 0.75 16.45
CA ALA A 34 9.57 -0.41 16.81
C ALA A 34 9.53 -1.53 15.74
N ALA A 35 8.45 -1.60 14.95
CA ALA A 35 8.29 -2.59 13.89
C ALA A 35 8.96 -2.16 12.59
N ASP A 36 9.81 -3.02 12.01
CA ASP A 36 10.37 -2.83 10.67
C ASP A 36 9.63 -3.65 9.59
N THR A 37 8.79 -4.61 9.97
CA THR A 37 8.02 -5.41 9.02
C THR A 37 6.52 -5.30 9.30
N VAL A 38 5.74 -5.03 8.25
CA VAL A 38 4.28 -4.99 8.27
C VAL A 38 3.76 -6.09 7.38
N ILE A 39 2.85 -6.91 7.90
CA ILE A 39 2.17 -7.96 7.15
C ILE A 39 0.69 -7.61 7.08
N ILE A 40 0.19 -7.40 5.87
CA ILE A 40 -1.24 -7.27 5.57
C ILE A 40 -1.74 -8.67 5.27
N PHE A 41 -2.49 -9.22 6.22
CA PHE A 41 -3.03 -10.58 6.12
C PHE A 41 -4.14 -10.66 5.07
N ASP A 42 -5.11 -9.75 5.17
CA ASP A 42 -6.21 -9.57 4.24
C ASP A 42 -6.28 -8.10 3.80
N SER A 43 -6.55 -7.87 2.52
CA SER A 43 -6.61 -6.49 1.98
C SER A 43 -8.01 -5.90 2.16
N ASP A 44 -8.09 -4.63 2.54
CA ASP A 44 -9.37 -3.92 2.59
C ASP A 44 -9.84 -3.55 1.17
N TRP A 45 -11.16 -3.43 0.98
CA TRP A 45 -11.76 -2.89 -0.25
C TRP A 45 -11.35 -1.43 -0.52
N ASN A 46 -11.02 -0.71 0.55
CA ASN A 46 -10.46 0.63 0.50
C ASN A 46 -8.94 0.62 0.70
N PRO A 47 -8.13 0.88 -0.34
CA PRO A 47 -6.66 0.85 -0.24
C PRO A 47 -6.10 1.85 0.78
N GLN A 48 -6.84 2.91 1.09
CA GLN A 48 -6.41 3.92 2.06
C GLN A 48 -6.35 3.39 3.48
N GLY A 49 -7.19 2.41 3.83
CA GLY A 49 -7.16 1.77 5.15
C GLY A 49 -5.82 1.06 5.39
N ASP A 50 -5.41 0.26 4.42
CA ASP A 50 -4.13 -0.44 4.43
C ASP A 50 -2.95 0.53 4.47
N LEU A 51 -3.00 1.60 3.67
CA LEU A 51 -1.95 2.62 3.65
C LEU A 51 -1.82 3.34 5.00
N GLN A 52 -2.94 3.65 5.67
CA GLN A 52 -2.93 4.23 7.01
C GLN A 52 -2.38 3.26 8.07
N GLY A 53 -2.65 1.96 7.92
CA GLY A 53 -2.08 0.89 8.73
C GLY A 53 -0.56 0.82 8.60
N GLN A 54 -0.05 0.82 7.36
CA GLN A 54 1.39 0.83 7.07
C GLN A 54 2.07 2.08 7.66
N ALA A 55 1.43 3.24 7.56
CA ALA A 55 1.92 4.50 8.11
C ALA A 55 2.04 4.52 9.65
N ARG A 56 1.57 3.47 10.35
CA ARG A 56 1.83 3.32 11.80
C ARG A 56 3.28 2.92 12.08
N ALA A 57 3.88 2.10 11.22
CA ALA A 57 5.27 1.66 11.29
C ALA A 57 6.19 2.49 10.38
N HIS A 58 5.73 2.80 9.16
CA HIS A 58 6.38 3.74 8.25
C HIS A 58 6.03 5.18 8.64
N ARG A 59 6.61 5.62 9.77
CA ARG A 59 6.37 6.93 10.36
C ARG A 59 7.68 7.64 10.67
N ILE A 60 7.63 8.97 10.70
CA ILE A 60 8.74 9.81 11.17
C ILE A 60 9.14 9.35 12.58
N GLY A 61 10.40 8.96 12.75
CA GLY A 61 10.93 8.35 13.97
C GLY A 61 11.40 6.90 13.78
N GLN A 62 11.03 6.26 12.68
CA GLN A 62 11.57 4.94 12.30
C GLN A 62 13.04 5.07 11.84
N GLN A 63 13.89 4.17 12.32
CA GLN A 63 15.32 4.10 11.99
C GLN A 63 15.66 2.97 11.02
N ARG A 64 14.80 1.95 10.92
CA ARG A 64 14.98 0.77 10.06
C ARG A 64 14.16 0.89 8.78
N SER A 65 14.64 0.28 7.71
CA SER A 65 13.86 0.18 6.46
C SER A 65 12.60 -0.66 6.71
N VAL A 66 11.42 -0.10 6.41
CA VAL A 66 10.14 -0.78 6.62
C VAL A 66 9.81 -1.64 5.42
N ARG A 67 9.60 -2.94 5.64
CA ARG A 67 9.14 -3.89 4.63
C ARG A 67 7.66 -4.15 4.80
N VAL A 68 6.90 -4.08 3.70
CA VAL A 68 5.47 -4.35 3.70
C VAL A 68 5.21 -5.57 2.82
N TYR A 69 4.63 -6.61 3.42
CA TYR A 69 4.19 -7.80 2.72
C TYR A 69 2.66 -7.84 2.74
N ARG A 70 2.05 -8.10 1.59
CA ARG A 70 0.62 -8.32 1.46
C ARG A 70 0.39 -9.75 1.00
N LEU A 71 -0.35 -10.51 1.79
CA LEU A 71 -0.72 -11.87 1.44
C LEU A 71 -1.91 -11.83 0.49
N LEU A 72 -1.84 -12.62 -0.58
CA LEU A 72 -2.86 -12.74 -1.61
C LEU A 72 -2.99 -14.21 -1.99
N THR A 73 -4.22 -14.74 -1.97
CA THR A 73 -4.46 -16.14 -2.36
C THR A 73 -4.77 -16.23 -3.84
N SER A 74 -3.87 -16.86 -4.61
CA SER A 74 -4.04 -17.08 -6.05
C SER A 74 -5.29 -17.92 -6.36
N GLY A 75 -5.95 -17.60 -7.47
CA GLY A 75 -7.16 -18.32 -7.91
C GLY A 75 -8.41 -18.02 -7.08
N THR A 76 -8.36 -17.06 -6.15
CA THR A 76 -9.51 -16.62 -5.38
C THR A 76 -9.97 -15.23 -5.78
N TYR A 77 -11.12 -14.81 -5.24
CA TYR A 77 -11.63 -13.45 -5.44
C TYR A 77 -10.71 -12.36 -4.88
N GLU A 78 -9.75 -12.70 -4.00
CA GLU A 78 -8.80 -11.74 -3.42
C GLU A 78 -7.97 -11.03 -4.49
N THR A 79 -7.54 -11.72 -5.54
CA THR A 79 -6.80 -11.11 -6.66
C THR A 79 -7.65 -10.04 -7.36
N CYS A 80 -8.90 -10.35 -7.68
CA CYS A 80 -9.81 -9.40 -8.34
C CYS A 80 -10.12 -8.18 -7.44
N MET A 81 -10.29 -8.42 -6.15
CA MET A 81 -10.49 -7.34 -5.19
C MET A 81 -9.26 -6.43 -5.11
N PHE A 82 -8.06 -7.01 -5.08
CA PHE A 82 -6.81 -6.29 -5.03
C PHE A 82 -6.58 -5.43 -6.30
N GLU A 83 -6.81 -5.98 -7.49
CA GLU A 83 -6.74 -5.23 -8.75
C GLU A 83 -7.66 -3.99 -8.73
N ARG A 84 -8.90 -4.15 -8.26
CA ARG A 84 -9.85 -3.05 -8.13
C ARG A 84 -9.38 -2.00 -7.13
N ALA A 85 -8.80 -2.43 -6.01
CA ALA A 85 -8.23 -1.50 -5.03
C ALA A 85 -7.04 -0.72 -5.59
N CYS A 86 -6.15 -1.36 -6.36
CA CYS A 86 -5.05 -0.68 -7.06
C CYS A 86 -5.54 0.33 -8.11
N GLN A 87 -6.59 0.00 -8.87
CA GLN A 87 -7.20 0.93 -9.82
C GLN A 87 -7.74 2.18 -9.12
N LYS A 88 -8.44 2.02 -7.99
CA LYS A 88 -8.91 3.16 -7.18
C LYS A 88 -7.76 4.04 -6.71
N LEU A 89 -6.70 3.44 -6.16
CA LEU A 89 -5.54 4.19 -5.69
C LEU A 89 -4.84 4.96 -6.83
N SER A 90 -4.74 4.33 -8.01
CA SER A 90 -4.13 4.94 -9.20
C SER A 90 -4.96 6.13 -9.71
N LEU A 91 -6.29 6.00 -9.70
CA LEU A 91 -7.21 7.08 -10.04
C LEU A 91 -7.11 8.23 -9.03
N ASP A 92 -7.11 7.94 -7.73
CA ASP A 92 -6.96 8.95 -6.68
C ASP A 92 -5.65 9.73 -6.85
N GLN A 93 -4.55 9.04 -7.15
CA GLN A 93 -3.26 9.67 -7.41
C GLN A 93 -3.28 10.56 -8.67
N ALA A 94 -3.95 10.12 -9.74
CA ALA A 94 -4.10 10.90 -10.96
C ALA A 94 -4.94 12.17 -10.74
N LEU A 95 -6.02 12.08 -9.96
CA LEU A 95 -6.88 13.21 -9.62
C LEU A 95 -6.12 14.25 -8.80
N LEU A 96 -5.43 13.82 -7.74
CA LEU A 96 -4.64 14.72 -6.89
C LEU A 96 -3.59 15.48 -7.71
N GLN A 97 -2.86 14.81 -8.60
CA GLN A 97 -1.88 15.46 -9.48
C GLN A 97 -2.53 16.49 -10.43
N GLY A 98 -3.75 16.22 -10.91
CA GLY A 98 -4.51 17.15 -11.75
C GLY A 98 -4.89 18.44 -11.01
N GLU A 99 -5.30 18.35 -9.75
CA GLU A 99 -5.70 19.52 -8.96
C GLU A 99 -4.53 20.45 -8.62
N PHE A 100 -3.34 19.91 -8.32
CA PHE A 100 -2.14 20.73 -8.06
C PHE A 100 -1.65 21.49 -9.31
N SER A 101 -1.99 21.03 -10.51
CA SER A 101 -1.62 21.70 -11.76
C SER A 101 -2.46 22.95 -12.07
N ASN A 102 -3.65 23.08 -11.49
CA ASN A 102 -4.53 24.24 -11.69
C ASN A 102 -4.32 25.39 -10.68
N GLY A 103 -3.51 25.18 -9.64
CA GLY A 103 -3.32 26.14 -8.54
C GLY A 103 -2.01 26.92 -8.51
N SER A 104 -1.04 26.65 -9.40
CA SER A 104 0.26 27.34 -9.40
C SER A 104 0.42 28.29 -10.60
N ALA A 105 0.06 29.54 -10.39
CA ALA A 105 0.46 30.64 -11.25
C ALA A 105 1.96 30.95 -11.04
N LEU A 106 2.87 30.18 -11.67
CA LEU A 106 4.11 30.72 -12.26
C LEU A 106 4.89 29.67 -13.07
N ARG A 107 5.32 30.09 -14.26
CA ARG A 107 6.36 29.52 -15.16
C ARG A 107 5.90 28.45 -16.16
N HIS A 108 5.22 28.96 -17.18
CA HIS A 108 5.40 28.66 -18.60
C HIS A 108 6.74 27.96 -18.94
N THR A 109 6.71 26.66 -19.27
CA THR A 109 7.16 26.07 -20.55
C THR A 109 6.82 24.56 -20.55
N LYS A 110 6.30 24.07 -21.67
CA LYS A 110 5.79 22.70 -21.92
C LYS A 110 4.44 22.39 -21.27
N LYS A 111 3.41 22.70 -22.06
CA LYS A 111 2.12 22.01 -22.21
C LYS A 111 2.20 20.51 -21.84
N SER A 112 2.12 20.17 -20.54
CA SER A 112 1.97 18.78 -20.09
C SER A 112 0.48 18.45 -20.01
N THR A 113 -0.18 18.52 -21.15
CA THR A 113 -1.31 17.63 -21.40
C THR A 113 -0.68 16.25 -21.39
N ARG A 114 -0.63 15.55 -20.24
CA ARG A 114 -0.23 14.14 -20.24
C ARG A 114 -1.10 13.48 -21.30
N SER A 115 -0.46 12.90 -22.30
CA SER A 115 -1.22 12.37 -23.42
C SER A 115 -2.13 11.27 -22.88
N ARG A 116 -3.25 11.03 -23.57
CA ARG A 116 -4.15 9.92 -23.25
C ARG A 116 -3.35 8.61 -23.08
N GLU A 117 -2.26 8.46 -23.83
CA GLU A 117 -1.34 7.33 -23.70
C GLU A 117 -0.64 7.25 -22.35
N GLU A 118 -0.14 8.33 -21.76
CA GLU A 118 0.51 8.27 -20.44
C GLU A 118 -0.47 7.98 -19.30
N MET A 119 -1.72 8.46 -19.41
CA MET A 119 -2.78 8.13 -18.45
C MET A 119 -3.18 6.67 -18.59
N ASP A 120 -3.35 6.19 -19.82
CA ASP A 120 -3.61 4.78 -20.15
C ASP A 120 -2.42 3.90 -19.72
N GLU A 121 -1.18 4.39 -19.82
CA GLU A 121 0.01 3.70 -19.33
C GLU A 121 0.06 3.65 -17.81
N LEU A 122 -0.33 4.71 -17.09
CA LEU A 122 -0.39 4.68 -15.62
C LEU A 122 -1.47 3.70 -15.12
N LEU A 123 -2.62 3.69 -15.79
CA LEU A 123 -3.72 2.75 -15.53
C LEU A 123 -3.34 1.32 -15.90
N ARG A 124 -2.64 1.12 -17.03
CA ARG A 124 -2.13 -0.17 -17.45
C ARG A 124 -1.03 -0.65 -16.53
N TYR A 125 0.01 0.13 -16.23
CA TYR A 125 1.15 -0.32 -15.42
C TYR A 125 0.75 -0.60 -13.97
N GLY A 126 -0.19 0.18 -13.41
CA GLY A 126 -0.78 -0.09 -12.08
C GLY A 126 -1.62 -1.37 -12.04
N ALA A 127 -2.18 -1.83 -13.16
CA ALA A 127 -2.95 -3.06 -13.27
C ALA A 127 -2.14 -4.27 -13.82
N TYR A 128 -1.19 -4.04 -14.73
CA TYR A 128 -0.41 -5.05 -15.45
C TYR A 128 0.83 -5.53 -14.69
N GLY A 129 1.38 -4.76 -13.74
CA GLY A 129 2.46 -5.24 -12.88
C GLY A 129 2.08 -6.56 -12.18
N ILE A 130 0.81 -6.68 -11.79
CA ILE A 130 0.23 -7.86 -11.14
C ILE A 130 -0.01 -8.99 -12.16
N LEU A 131 -0.60 -8.69 -13.32
CA LEU A 131 -0.90 -9.70 -14.35
C LEU A 131 0.37 -10.34 -14.96
N LYS A 132 1.45 -9.57 -15.08
CA LYS A 132 2.73 -10.05 -15.62
C LYS A 132 3.49 -10.93 -14.63
N GLU A 133 3.33 -10.67 -13.33
CA GLU A 133 3.82 -11.53 -12.25
C GLU A 133 2.99 -12.82 -12.12
N ASP A 134 1.67 -12.77 -12.33
CA ASP A 134 0.80 -13.95 -12.34
C ASP A 134 1.12 -14.94 -13.47
N GLU A 135 1.49 -14.44 -14.66
CA GLU A 135 2.02 -15.26 -15.77
C GLU A 135 3.38 -15.90 -15.42
N ALA A 136 4.26 -15.16 -14.72
CA ALA A 136 5.56 -15.67 -14.29
C ALA A 136 5.44 -16.68 -13.14
N SER A 137 4.49 -16.47 -12.22
CA SER A 137 4.20 -17.33 -11.08
C SER A 137 3.52 -18.64 -11.52
N ARG A 138 2.59 -18.59 -12.49
CA ARG A 138 2.03 -19.79 -13.13
C ARG A 138 3.10 -20.65 -13.79
N ARG A 139 4.02 -20.05 -14.55
CA ARG A 139 5.14 -20.79 -15.18
C ARG A 139 6.13 -21.38 -14.18
N GLY A 140 6.26 -20.78 -13.00
CA GLY A 140 7.09 -21.32 -11.91
C GLY A 140 6.47 -22.57 -11.27
N CYS A 141 5.16 -22.56 -11.00
CA CYS A 141 4.45 -23.70 -10.42
C CYS A 141 4.32 -24.89 -11.40
N ASP A 142 4.18 -24.61 -12.70
CA ASP A 142 4.06 -25.67 -13.72
C ASP A 142 5.42 -26.32 -14.10
N ALA A 143 6.54 -25.74 -13.64
CA ALA A 143 7.89 -26.24 -13.91
C ALA A 143 8.45 -27.16 -12.79
N GLU A 144 7.71 -27.37 -11.70
CA GLU A 144 8.09 -28.25 -10.58
C GLU A 144 7.20 -29.51 -10.44
N ILE A 145 6.62 -30.01 -11.55
CA ILE A 145 6.04 -31.37 -11.61
C ILE A 145 6.85 -32.26 -12.55
#